data_AF-X1IS93-F1
#
_entry.id   AF-X1IS93-F1
#
_cell.length_a   1.000
_cell.length_b   1.000
_cell.length_c   1.000
_cell.angle_alpha   90.00
_cell.angle_beta   90.00
_cell.angle_gamma   90.00
#
_symmetry.space_group_name_H-M   'P 1'
#
loop_
_entity.id
_entity.type
_entity.pdbx_description
1 polymer ?
#
loop_
_entity_poly.entity_id
_entity_poly.type
_entity_poly.pdbx_seq_one_letter_code
_entity_poly.pdbx_strand_id
1 'polypeptide(L)'
;NFKRSNFPETYDNLSISDKINLFVDRIKNKILVPADKMVNGYENLDSIFIPSIENSNYATLSIISQYFEMYGKYHEGYCDDFKAGEYFRKGFDLIADELGWFGAPKLGETQVSAINGFFKQRTGEELNLTVEGLGESTLSETFYNEIRCGLYHIGQVGQNIRISDLPTAFIMMQIPERNTVQSLHVNPRFLVKELLKHIQLYEKKLQGQSETELLENFIKRFDYDNEKRF
;
A
#
# COMPACT_ATOMS: atom_id res chain seq x y z
N ASN A 1 -19.11 -8.83 17.49
CA ASN A 1 -20.50 -9.06 17.04
C ASN A 1 -20.91 -8.02 16.00
N PHE A 2 -20.45 -8.16 14.75
CA PHE A 2 -21.05 -7.43 13.62
C PHE A 2 -22.32 -8.17 13.23
N LYS A 3 -23.49 -7.69 13.67
CA LYS A 3 -24.76 -8.22 13.17
C LYS A 3 -24.85 -7.90 11.68
N ARG A 4 -24.93 -8.94 10.84
CA ARG A 4 -25.21 -8.80 9.39
C ARG A 4 -26.53 -8.06 9.10
N SER A 5 -27.42 -7.93 10.07
CA SER A 5 -28.74 -7.32 9.95
C SER A 5 -28.77 -5.82 9.68
N ASN A 6 -27.61 -5.14 9.61
CA ASN A 6 -27.54 -3.70 9.39
C ASN A 6 -26.97 -3.33 8.00
N PHE A 7 -26.71 -4.30 7.12
CA PHE A 7 -26.34 -3.97 5.74
C PHE A 7 -27.62 -3.69 4.95
N PRO A 8 -27.73 -2.53 4.29
CA PRO A 8 -28.91 -2.22 3.49
C PRO A 8 -29.05 -3.25 2.36
N GLU A 9 -30.30 -3.58 2.01
CA GLU A 9 -30.60 -4.54 0.94
C GLU A 9 -30.01 -4.10 -0.41
N THR A 10 -29.81 -2.80 -0.64
CA THR A 10 -29.05 -2.26 -1.77
C THR A 10 -28.15 -1.10 -1.33
N TYR A 11 -27.04 -0.88 -2.04
CA TYR A 11 -26.11 0.22 -1.75
C TYR A 11 -26.42 1.48 -2.58
N ASP A 12 -27.40 1.40 -3.47
CA ASP A 12 -27.77 2.42 -4.46
C ASP A 12 -28.28 3.71 -3.80
N ASN A 13 -28.81 3.62 -2.59
CA ASN A 13 -29.38 4.74 -1.84
C ASN A 13 -28.38 5.42 -0.87
N LEU A 14 -27.11 4.98 -0.84
CA LEU A 14 -26.11 5.62 0.02
C LEU A 14 -25.73 6.98 -0.55
N SER A 15 -25.64 7.97 0.34
CA SER A 15 -25.00 9.25 -0.02
C SER A 15 -23.53 9.01 -0.38
N ILE A 16 -22.93 9.92 -1.16
CA ILE A 16 -21.50 9.84 -1.50
C ILE A 16 -20.64 9.77 -0.23
N SER A 17 -20.97 10.56 0.79
CA SER A 17 -20.30 10.55 2.09
C SER A 17 -20.37 9.17 2.75
N ASP A 18 -21.54 8.52 2.73
CA ASP A 18 -21.71 7.18 3.30
C ASP A 18 -20.94 6.11 2.52
N LYS A 19 -20.87 6.23 1.18
CA LYS A 19 -20.04 5.34 0.34
C LYS A 19 -18.56 5.48 0.71
N ILE A 20 -18.06 6.70 0.84
CA ILE A 20 -16.67 6.99 1.25
C ILE A 20 -16.40 6.41 2.64
N ASN A 21 -17.24 6.71 3.62
CA ASN A 21 -17.08 6.23 4.99
C ASN A 21 -17.06 4.69 5.05
N LEU A 22 -18.02 4.05 4.37
CA LEU A 22 -18.10 2.59 4.33
C LEU A 22 -16.86 1.97 3.66
N PHE A 23 -16.38 2.56 2.58
CA PHE A 23 -15.16 2.14 1.92
C PHE A 23 -13.95 2.25 2.86
N VAL A 24 -13.72 3.43 3.45
CA VAL A 24 -12.61 3.69 4.36
C VAL A 24 -12.65 2.73 5.56
N ASP A 25 -13.82 2.51 6.14
CA ASP A 25 -14.01 1.58 7.24
C ASP A 25 -13.70 0.14 6.85
N ARG A 26 -14.11 -0.30 5.64
CA ARG A 26 -13.77 -1.65 5.15
C ARG A 26 -12.26 -1.81 5.02
N ILE A 27 -11.57 -0.85 4.41
CA ILE A 27 -10.12 -0.93 4.22
C ILE A 27 -9.37 -0.88 5.56
N LYS A 28 -9.70 0.09 6.42
CA LYS A 28 -9.07 0.22 7.74
C LYS A 28 -9.31 -1.01 8.58
N ASN A 29 -10.57 -1.42 8.75
CA ASN A 29 -10.92 -2.43 9.75
C ASN A 29 -10.73 -3.87 9.26
N LYS A 30 -10.65 -4.12 7.94
CA LYS A 30 -10.41 -5.47 7.41
C LYS A 30 -8.97 -5.72 6.97
N ILE A 31 -8.22 -4.68 6.57
CA ILE A 31 -6.88 -4.82 6.00
C ILE A 31 -5.85 -4.16 6.91
N LEU A 32 -5.89 -2.83 7.02
CA LEU A 32 -4.76 -2.07 7.55
C LEU A 32 -4.63 -2.15 9.08
N VAL A 33 -5.72 -2.00 9.83
CA VAL A 33 -5.71 -2.09 11.30
C VAL A 33 -5.36 -3.51 11.77
N PRO A 34 -5.94 -4.60 11.23
CA PRO A 34 -5.48 -5.94 11.57
C PRO A 34 -3.99 -6.17 11.29
N ALA A 35 -3.50 -5.71 10.13
CA ALA A 35 -2.09 -5.82 9.77
C ALA A 35 -1.16 -5.04 10.72
N ASP A 36 -1.56 -3.82 11.10
CA ASP A 36 -0.83 -2.98 12.04
C ASP A 36 -0.77 -3.61 13.43
N LYS A 37 -1.92 -4.01 13.97
CA LYS A 37 -2.01 -4.70 15.27
C LYS A 37 -1.15 -5.96 15.31
N MET A 38 -1.14 -6.71 14.21
CA MET A 38 -0.38 -7.94 14.10
C MET A 38 1.13 -7.69 14.18
N VAL A 39 1.65 -6.68 13.47
CA VAL A 39 3.11 -6.44 13.37
C VAL A 39 3.67 -5.48 14.42
N ASN A 40 2.82 -4.59 14.96
CA ASN A 40 3.20 -3.55 15.92
C ASN A 40 2.66 -3.80 17.33
N GLY A 41 1.75 -4.76 17.53
CA GLY A 41 1.01 -4.90 18.78
C GLY A 41 -0.05 -3.80 18.94
N TYR A 42 -0.83 -3.84 20.02
CA TYR A 42 -1.84 -2.83 20.31
C TYR A 42 -2.31 -2.87 21.77
N GLU A 43 -2.93 -1.78 22.23
CA GLU A 43 -3.61 -1.72 23.52
C GLU A 43 -5.10 -2.07 23.35
N ASN A 44 -5.64 -2.96 24.19
CA ASN A 44 -7.05 -3.33 24.17
C ASN A 44 -7.94 -2.36 24.97
N LEU A 45 -9.23 -2.66 25.10
CA LEU A 45 -10.19 -1.79 25.81
C LEU A 45 -9.92 -1.66 27.32
N ASP A 46 -9.18 -2.61 27.90
CA ASP A 46 -8.83 -2.65 29.33
C ASP A 46 -7.44 -2.05 29.59
N SER A 47 -6.89 -1.29 28.63
CA SER A 47 -5.53 -0.75 28.64
C SER A 47 -4.41 -1.79 28.75
N ILE A 48 -4.67 -3.03 28.32
CA ILE A 48 -3.67 -4.10 28.30
C ILE A 48 -2.96 -4.09 26.95
N PHE A 49 -1.63 -3.96 26.99
CA PHE A 49 -0.80 -4.10 25.80
C PHE A 49 -0.70 -5.55 25.35
N ILE A 50 -1.12 -5.80 24.11
CA ILE A 50 -0.97 -7.05 23.39
C ILE A 50 0.26 -6.92 22.48
N PRO A 51 1.32 -7.72 22.68
CA PRO A 51 2.52 -7.63 21.86
C PRO A 51 2.25 -8.02 20.40
N SER A 52 3.14 -7.59 19.52
CA SER A 52 3.13 -8.05 18.12
C SER A 52 3.26 -9.56 18.02
N ILE A 53 2.63 -10.15 17.00
CA ILE A 53 2.78 -11.58 16.71
C ILE A 53 4.18 -11.83 16.14
N GLU A 54 4.90 -12.79 16.73
CA GLU A 54 6.22 -13.19 16.27
C GLU A 54 6.18 -13.65 14.80
N ASN A 55 7.19 -13.27 14.01
CA ASN A 55 7.32 -13.63 12.59
C ASN A 55 6.15 -13.21 11.69
N SER A 56 5.31 -12.27 12.13
CA SER A 56 4.14 -11.81 11.37
C SER A 56 4.44 -10.95 10.14
N ASN A 57 5.70 -10.55 9.92
CA ASN A 57 6.12 -9.69 8.82
C ASN A 57 5.59 -10.12 7.45
N TYR A 58 5.68 -11.41 7.11
CA TYR A 58 5.21 -11.93 5.82
C TYR A 58 3.69 -11.95 5.71
N ALA A 59 2.99 -12.31 6.79
CA ALA A 59 1.54 -12.24 6.84
C ALA A 59 1.06 -10.79 6.67
N THR A 60 1.75 -9.83 7.30
CA THR A 60 1.48 -8.39 7.15
C THR A 60 1.64 -7.95 5.71
N LEU A 61 2.76 -8.30 5.07
CA LEU A 61 3.00 -7.99 3.65
C LEU A 61 1.92 -8.59 2.74
N SER A 62 1.52 -9.83 2.98
CA SER A 62 0.45 -10.48 2.21
C SER A 62 -0.88 -9.71 2.33
N ILE A 63 -1.26 -9.33 3.55
CA ILE A 63 -2.50 -8.57 3.80
C ILE A 63 -2.45 -7.19 3.14
N ILE A 64 -1.41 -6.40 3.42
CA ILE A 64 -1.34 -5.02 2.93
C ILE A 64 -1.09 -4.94 1.42
N SER A 65 -0.58 -6.00 0.78
CA SER A 65 -0.43 -6.04 -0.67
C SER A 65 -1.76 -5.84 -1.42
N GLN A 66 -2.88 -6.26 -0.81
CA GLN A 66 -4.22 -6.08 -1.38
C GLN A 66 -4.61 -4.60 -1.48
N TYR A 67 -4.04 -3.74 -0.61
CA TYR A 67 -4.32 -2.31 -0.60
C TYR A 67 -3.87 -1.61 -1.88
N PHE A 68 -2.69 -1.97 -2.42
CA PHE A 68 -2.16 -1.33 -3.63
C PHE A 68 -3.05 -1.58 -4.84
N GLU A 69 -3.45 -2.83 -5.07
CA GLU A 69 -4.36 -3.14 -6.19
C GLU A 69 -5.72 -2.47 -6.02
N MET A 70 -6.28 -2.53 -4.81
CA MET A 70 -7.53 -1.87 -4.50
C MET A 70 -7.42 -0.36 -4.80
N TYR A 71 -6.39 0.31 -4.30
CA TYR A 71 -6.20 1.74 -4.53
C TYR A 71 -6.13 2.07 -6.01
N GLY A 72 -5.32 1.34 -6.79
CA GLY A 72 -5.23 1.53 -8.24
C GLY A 72 -6.58 1.35 -8.95
N LYS A 73 -7.38 0.36 -8.55
CA LYS A 73 -8.71 0.12 -9.13
C LYS A 73 -9.70 1.25 -8.83
N TYR A 74 -9.72 1.75 -7.60
CA TYR A 74 -10.59 2.86 -7.18
C TYR A 74 -10.14 4.19 -7.77
N HIS A 75 -8.83 4.42 -7.89
CA HIS A 75 -8.27 5.62 -8.51
C HIS A 75 -8.67 5.73 -9.99
N GLU A 76 -8.71 4.60 -10.70
CA GLU A 76 -8.94 4.53 -12.16
C GLU A 76 -10.38 4.17 -12.54
N GLY A 77 -11.25 3.88 -11.57
CA GLY A 77 -12.64 3.49 -11.83
C GLY A 77 -12.76 2.21 -12.66
N TYR A 78 -11.85 1.26 -12.46
CA TYR A 78 -11.80 0.01 -13.23
C TYR A 78 -12.80 -1.02 -12.69
N CYS A 79 -13.68 -1.51 -13.55
CA CYS A 79 -14.81 -2.37 -13.18
C CYS A 79 -14.75 -3.75 -13.83
N ASP A 80 -13.57 -4.37 -13.85
CA ASP A 80 -13.39 -5.72 -14.37
C ASP A 80 -12.43 -6.50 -13.46
N ASP A 81 -12.43 -7.82 -13.63
CA ASP A 81 -11.78 -8.79 -12.72
C ASP A 81 -10.38 -9.17 -13.21
N PHE A 82 -10.05 -8.86 -14.46
CA PHE A 82 -8.74 -9.08 -15.05
C PHE A 82 -7.75 -7.96 -14.63
N LYS A 83 -6.45 -8.12 -14.95
CA LYS A 83 -5.43 -7.07 -14.73
C LYS A 83 -5.05 -6.72 -13.27
N ALA A 84 -5.19 -7.67 -12.33
CA ALA A 84 -4.76 -7.48 -10.93
C ALA A 84 -3.32 -6.95 -10.79
N GLY A 85 -2.38 -7.41 -11.63
CA GLY A 85 -0.99 -6.93 -11.62
C GLY A 85 -0.81 -5.51 -12.14
N GLU A 86 -1.59 -5.10 -13.14
CA GLU A 86 -1.54 -3.73 -13.67
C GLU A 86 -1.98 -2.73 -12.60
N TYR A 87 -3.15 -2.96 -12.00
CA TYR A 87 -3.69 -2.05 -10.98
C TYR A 87 -2.93 -2.10 -9.66
N PHE A 88 -2.31 -3.24 -9.34
CA PHE A 88 -1.35 -3.28 -8.25
C PHE A 88 -0.19 -2.31 -8.48
N ARG A 89 0.46 -2.38 -9.65
CA ARG A 89 1.63 -1.54 -9.94
C ARG A 89 1.24 -0.07 -9.98
N LYS A 90 0.16 0.28 -10.70
CA LYS A 90 -0.40 1.65 -10.71
C LYS A 90 -0.67 2.17 -9.30
N GLY A 91 -1.39 1.39 -8.47
CA GLY A 91 -1.71 1.82 -7.12
C GLY A 91 -0.47 1.97 -6.24
N PHE A 92 0.52 1.08 -6.38
CA PHE A 92 1.80 1.20 -5.71
C PHE A 92 2.52 2.51 -6.09
N ASP A 93 2.65 2.77 -7.39
CA ASP A 93 3.38 3.94 -7.89
C ASP A 93 2.71 5.26 -7.47
N LEU A 94 1.37 5.31 -7.52
CA LEU A 94 0.59 6.46 -7.02
C LEU A 94 0.80 6.68 -5.52
N ILE A 95 0.69 5.63 -4.69
CA ILE A 95 0.91 5.73 -3.24
C ILE A 95 2.33 6.22 -2.95
N ALA A 96 3.31 5.70 -3.68
CA ALA A 96 4.71 6.04 -3.50
C ALA A 96 5.00 7.50 -3.84
N ASP A 97 4.38 8.05 -4.89
CA ASP A 97 4.45 9.47 -5.23
C ASP A 97 3.80 10.33 -4.13
N GLU A 98 2.58 9.97 -3.72
CA GLU A 98 1.81 10.73 -2.72
C GLU A 98 2.48 10.77 -1.34
N LEU A 99 3.16 9.68 -0.96
CA LEU A 99 3.91 9.58 0.29
C LEU A 99 5.37 10.06 0.15
N GLY A 100 5.83 10.36 -1.06
CA GLY A 100 7.18 10.81 -1.33
C GLY A 100 8.26 9.76 -1.08
N TRP A 101 7.95 8.47 -1.28
CA TRP A 101 8.93 7.37 -1.13
C TRP A 101 10.14 7.50 -2.06
N PHE A 102 9.98 8.21 -3.18
CA PHE A 102 11.02 8.42 -4.19
C PHE A 102 11.60 9.83 -4.22
N GLY A 103 11.14 10.73 -3.34
CA GLY A 103 11.59 12.12 -3.29
C GLY A 103 12.93 12.28 -2.57
N ALA A 104 13.78 13.18 -3.08
CA ALA A 104 14.89 13.71 -2.27
C ALA A 104 14.33 14.35 -0.98
N PRO A 105 14.99 14.22 0.18
CA PRO A 105 14.53 14.86 1.40
C PRO A 105 14.31 16.35 1.13
N LYS A 106 13.11 16.86 1.47
CA LYS A 106 12.79 18.27 1.34
C LYS A 106 13.78 19.07 2.19
N LEU A 107 14.70 19.78 1.54
CA LEU A 107 15.67 20.66 2.19
C LEU A 107 14.91 21.65 3.09
N GLY A 108 14.96 21.44 4.40
CA GLY A 108 14.31 22.30 5.39
C GLY A 108 13.58 21.55 6.52
N GLU A 109 13.30 20.26 6.38
CA GLU A 109 12.75 19.44 7.47
C GLU A 109 13.89 18.73 8.23
N THR A 110 13.97 19.03 9.52
CA THR A 110 15.10 18.74 10.42
C THR A 110 15.41 17.24 10.54
N GLN A 111 16.62 16.87 10.09
CA GLN A 111 17.48 15.75 10.47
C GLN A 111 16.89 14.34 10.66
N VAL A 112 17.05 13.51 9.62
CA VAL A 112 17.58 12.15 9.79
C VAL A 112 18.96 12.12 9.12
N SER A 113 19.98 12.50 9.89
CA SER A 113 21.39 12.53 9.46
C SER A 113 22.04 11.14 9.28
N ALA A 114 21.24 10.07 9.15
CA ALA A 114 21.72 8.70 9.01
C ALA A 114 21.54 8.09 7.59
N ILE A 115 20.99 8.82 6.62
CA ILE A 115 20.81 8.32 5.23
C ILE A 115 21.48 9.25 4.20
N ASN A 116 22.64 9.83 4.55
CA ASN A 116 23.39 10.72 3.65
C ASN A 116 24.36 9.99 2.70
N GLY A 117 24.06 8.76 2.30
CA GLY A 117 24.96 7.97 1.45
C GLY A 117 24.58 7.86 -0.03
N PHE A 118 23.28 7.83 -0.38
CA PHE A 118 22.91 7.08 -1.60
C PHE A 118 21.86 7.68 -2.55
N PHE A 119 21.30 8.85 -2.28
CA PHE A 119 20.40 9.49 -3.24
C PHE A 119 21.13 10.54 -4.08
N LYS A 120 21.74 10.09 -5.18
CA LYS A 120 22.14 11.00 -6.26
C LYS A 120 20.86 11.40 -6.99
N GLN A 121 20.49 12.67 -6.83
CA GLN A 121 19.42 13.35 -7.56
C GLN A 121 19.48 12.99 -9.05
N ARG A 122 18.43 12.34 -9.58
CA ARG A 122 18.23 12.22 -11.04
C ARG A 122 16.89 12.85 -11.37
N THR A 123 16.96 14.00 -12.02
CA THR A 123 15.82 14.83 -12.41
C THR A 123 15.07 14.18 -13.57
N GLY A 124 13.81 13.83 -13.37
CA GLY A 124 12.81 13.72 -14.45
C GLY A 124 12.87 12.51 -15.39
N GLU A 125 13.73 11.52 -15.17
CA GLU A 125 13.68 10.23 -15.87
C GLU A 125 13.03 9.18 -14.96
N GLU A 126 12.09 8.38 -15.48
CA GLU A 126 11.57 7.20 -14.77
C GLU A 126 12.75 6.35 -14.28
N LEU A 127 12.69 5.94 -13.01
CA LEU A 127 13.69 5.09 -12.38
C LEU A 127 13.59 3.67 -12.97
N ASN A 128 14.12 3.50 -14.18
CA ASN A 128 14.37 2.19 -14.79
C ASN A 128 15.50 1.54 -14.00
N LEU A 129 15.11 0.76 -12.99
CA LEU A 129 16.04 0.02 -12.13
C LEU A 129 16.28 -1.33 -12.75
N THR A 130 17.53 -1.66 -13.04
CA THR A 130 17.88 -3.06 -13.27
C THR A 130 17.99 -3.73 -11.91
N VAL A 131 17.28 -4.83 -11.63
CA VAL A 131 17.55 -5.66 -10.43
C VAL A 131 18.41 -6.83 -10.88
N GLU A 132 19.46 -7.15 -10.13
CA GLU A 132 20.39 -8.22 -10.52
C GLU A 132 19.62 -9.56 -10.58
N GLY A 133 19.47 -10.11 -11.80
CA GLY A 133 18.68 -11.31 -12.06
C GLY A 133 17.21 -11.11 -12.46
N LEU A 134 16.66 -9.89 -12.45
CA LEU A 134 15.28 -9.60 -12.90
C LEU A 134 15.18 -8.67 -14.13
N GLY A 135 16.31 -8.20 -14.69
CA GLY A 135 16.28 -7.23 -15.80
C GLY A 135 15.89 -5.83 -15.35
N GLU A 136 15.57 -4.93 -16.29
CA GLU A 136 14.98 -3.61 -15.99
C GLU A 136 13.56 -3.83 -15.42
N SER A 137 13.42 -3.74 -14.10
CA SER A 137 12.15 -3.91 -13.39
C SER A 137 11.95 -2.76 -12.41
N THR A 138 10.78 -2.13 -12.44
CA THR A 138 10.44 -1.05 -11.51
C THR A 138 10.32 -1.58 -10.06
N LEU A 139 10.31 -0.68 -9.08
CA LEU A 139 10.06 -1.09 -7.69
C LEU A 139 8.66 -1.72 -7.54
N SER A 140 7.65 -1.18 -8.22
CA SER A 140 6.30 -1.73 -8.21
C SER A 140 6.24 -3.13 -8.82
N GLU A 141 7.01 -3.39 -9.87
CA GLU A 141 7.14 -4.73 -10.46
C GLU A 141 7.87 -5.70 -9.52
N THR A 142 8.97 -5.27 -8.90
CA THR A 142 9.70 -6.07 -7.91
C THR A 142 8.79 -6.42 -6.73
N PHE A 143 8.07 -5.45 -6.17
CA PHE A 143 7.14 -5.69 -5.07
C PHE A 143 6.01 -6.64 -5.50
N TYR A 144 5.46 -6.45 -6.71
CA TYR A 144 4.41 -7.33 -7.22
C TYR A 144 4.87 -8.77 -7.38
N ASN A 145 5.97 -9.00 -8.10
CA ASN A 145 6.45 -10.34 -8.43
C ASN A 145 7.04 -11.04 -7.19
N GLU A 146 7.92 -10.36 -6.47
CA GLU A 146 8.73 -10.98 -5.41
C GLU A 146 8.01 -11.01 -4.06
N ILE A 147 7.10 -10.06 -3.76
CA ILE A 147 6.39 -10.04 -2.48
C ILE A 147 4.98 -10.59 -2.65
N ARG A 148 4.15 -9.93 -3.49
CA ARG A 148 2.75 -10.31 -3.60
C ARG A 148 2.59 -11.71 -4.23
N CYS A 149 3.12 -11.92 -5.43
CA CYS A 149 2.99 -13.20 -6.14
C CYS A 149 3.76 -14.32 -5.42
N GLY A 150 4.97 -14.03 -4.92
CA GLY A 150 5.72 -14.98 -4.09
C GLY A 150 4.92 -15.47 -2.88
N LEU A 151 4.42 -14.56 -2.04
CA LEU A 151 3.65 -14.94 -0.85
C LEU A 151 2.35 -15.66 -1.20
N TYR A 152 1.69 -15.29 -2.30
CA TYR A 152 0.43 -15.91 -2.71
C TYR A 152 0.62 -17.32 -3.30
N HIS A 153 1.62 -17.53 -4.16
CA HIS A 153 1.77 -18.79 -4.90
C HIS A 153 2.66 -19.81 -4.18
N ILE A 154 3.70 -19.36 -3.48
CA ILE A 154 4.71 -20.25 -2.89
C ILE A 154 4.90 -20.03 -1.38
N GLY A 155 4.20 -19.06 -0.78
CA GLY A 155 4.30 -18.76 0.65
C GLY A 155 5.64 -18.16 1.06
N GLN A 156 6.40 -17.60 0.12
CA GLN A 156 7.74 -17.07 0.34
C GLN A 156 7.94 -15.78 -0.45
N VAL A 157 8.73 -14.84 0.09
CA VAL A 157 9.19 -13.69 -0.68
C VAL A 157 10.37 -14.08 -1.57
N GLY A 158 10.59 -13.30 -2.61
CA GLY A 158 11.71 -13.42 -3.52
C GLY A 158 13.09 -13.37 -2.86
N GLN A 159 14.09 -13.97 -3.52
CA GLN A 159 15.46 -14.07 -3.02
C GLN A 159 16.14 -12.72 -2.76
N ASN A 160 15.64 -11.65 -3.38
CA ASN A 160 16.16 -10.29 -3.26
C ASN A 160 15.35 -9.44 -2.26
N ILE A 161 14.35 -10.00 -1.58
CA ILE A 161 13.59 -9.30 -0.54
C ILE A 161 14.19 -9.59 0.83
N ARG A 162 14.35 -8.54 1.63
CA ARG A 162 14.80 -8.63 3.03
C ARG A 162 13.81 -7.90 3.93
N ILE A 163 13.47 -8.51 5.05
CA ILE A 163 12.74 -7.81 6.11
C ILE A 163 13.72 -6.97 6.90
N SER A 164 13.33 -5.74 7.20
CA SER A 164 14.16 -4.73 7.86
C SER A 164 13.41 -4.08 9.00
N ASP A 165 14.14 -3.70 10.06
CA ASP A 165 13.63 -2.90 11.18
C ASP A 165 13.99 -1.41 11.05
N LEU A 166 14.54 -0.99 9.89
CA LEU A 166 14.92 0.42 9.65
C LEU A 166 13.68 1.33 9.64
N PRO A 167 13.77 2.60 10.12
CA PRO A 167 12.62 3.48 10.34
C PRO A 167 12.06 4.11 9.05
N THR A 168 11.94 3.32 7.98
CA THR A 168 11.38 3.66 6.68
C THR A 168 10.71 2.41 6.09
N ALA A 169 9.68 2.57 5.25
CA ALA A 169 9.00 1.44 4.63
C ALA A 169 9.91 0.65 3.70
N PHE A 170 10.80 1.35 2.98
CA PHE A 170 11.66 0.78 1.96
C PHE A 170 13.08 1.31 2.03
N ILE A 171 14.04 0.42 1.82
CA ILE A 171 15.42 0.76 1.46
C ILE A 171 15.83 -0.12 0.28
N MET A 172 16.31 0.51 -0.77
CA MET A 172 16.92 -0.20 -1.89
C MET A 172 18.43 -0.21 -1.68
N MET A 173 19.03 -1.40 -1.69
CA MET A 173 20.49 -1.53 -1.73
C MET A 173 20.90 -1.75 -3.18
N GLN A 174 21.69 -0.83 -3.72
CA GLN A 174 22.26 -0.90 -5.07
C GLN A 174 23.74 -1.26 -4.97
N ILE A 175 24.24 -2.07 -5.92
CA ILE A 175 25.67 -2.23 -6.15
C ILE A 175 26.11 -1.11 -7.11
N PRO A 176 26.89 -0.12 -6.65
CA PRO A 176 27.25 1.04 -7.46
C PRO A 176 27.92 0.68 -8.79
N GLU A 177 28.68 -0.41 -8.82
CA GLU A 177 29.46 -0.81 -9.98
C GLU A 177 28.63 -1.44 -11.10
N ARG A 178 27.38 -1.84 -10.82
CA ARG A 178 26.54 -2.62 -11.75
C ARG A 178 25.23 -1.97 -12.13
N ASN A 179 24.89 -0.81 -11.53
CA ASN A 179 23.56 -0.21 -11.63
C ASN A 179 22.41 -1.19 -11.31
N THR A 180 22.71 -2.23 -10.52
CA THR A 180 21.74 -3.26 -10.19
C THR A 180 21.30 -3.13 -8.74
N VAL A 181 19.98 -3.17 -8.50
CA VAL A 181 19.42 -3.39 -7.16
C VAL A 181 19.82 -4.80 -6.75
N GLN A 182 20.55 -4.90 -5.64
CA GLN A 182 20.95 -6.18 -5.06
C GLN A 182 19.83 -6.75 -4.19
N SER A 183 19.15 -5.88 -3.44
CA SER A 183 18.05 -6.29 -2.57
C SER A 183 17.15 -5.13 -2.20
N LEU A 184 15.85 -5.44 -2.07
CA LEU A 184 14.83 -4.56 -1.51
C LEU A 184 14.62 -4.92 -0.03
N HIS A 185 14.93 -3.98 0.85
CA HIS A 185 14.64 -4.06 2.26
C HIS A 185 13.28 -3.43 2.52
N VAL A 186 12.37 -4.19 3.12
CA VAL A 186 11.02 -3.73 3.46
C VAL A 186 10.84 -3.79 4.97
N ASN A 187 10.32 -2.72 5.55
CA ASN A 187 9.86 -2.72 6.94
C ASN A 187 8.32 -2.76 6.96
N PRO A 188 7.69 -3.93 7.19
CA PRO A 188 6.24 -4.05 7.23
C PRO A 188 5.60 -3.22 8.35
N ARG A 189 6.32 -3.01 9.46
CA ARG A 189 5.86 -2.20 10.61
C ARG A 189 5.69 -0.73 10.25
N PHE A 190 6.63 -0.20 9.48
CA PHE A 190 6.58 1.19 9.04
C PHE A 190 5.64 1.35 7.85
N LEU A 191 5.70 0.43 6.89
CA LEU A 191 4.86 0.44 5.70
C LEU A 191 3.37 0.48 6.05
N VAL A 192 2.88 -0.36 6.96
CA VAL A 192 1.46 -0.35 7.33
C VAL A 192 1.02 0.98 7.97
N LYS A 193 1.91 1.63 8.74
CA LYS A 193 1.64 2.96 9.32
C LYS A 193 1.54 4.03 8.25
N GLU A 194 2.36 3.96 7.21
CA GLU A 194 2.28 4.87 6.08
C GLU A 194 1.02 4.65 5.25
N LEU A 195 0.61 3.40 5.02
CA LEU A 195 -0.65 3.10 4.34
C LEU A 195 -1.87 3.55 5.16
N LEU A 196 -1.82 3.49 6.49
CA LEU A 196 -2.85 4.06 7.37
C LEU A 196 -2.94 5.59 7.25
N LYS A 197 -1.82 6.30 7.08
CA LYS A 197 -1.84 7.74 6.77
C LYS A 197 -2.40 8.00 5.38
N HIS A 198 -1.98 7.20 4.40
CA HIS A 198 -2.42 7.36 3.01
C HIS A 198 -3.94 7.20 2.86
N ILE A 199 -4.58 6.20 3.50
CA ILE A 199 -6.04 6.05 3.40
C ILE A 199 -6.79 7.26 3.98
N GLN A 200 -6.25 7.95 5.00
CA GLN A 200 -6.82 9.19 5.54
C GLN A 200 -6.63 10.37 4.57
N LEU A 201 -5.50 10.42 3.86
CA LEU A 201 -5.29 11.42 2.81
C LEU A 201 -6.26 11.20 1.65
N TYR A 202 -6.44 9.93 1.24
CA TYR A 202 -7.38 9.58 0.19
C TYR A 202 -8.83 9.89 0.57
N GLU A 203 -9.24 9.57 1.81
CA GLU A 203 -10.55 9.98 2.35
C GLU A 203 -10.77 11.49 2.25
N LYS A 204 -9.80 12.29 2.69
CA LYS A 204 -9.87 13.76 2.60
C LYS A 204 -9.95 14.25 1.16
N LYS A 205 -9.22 13.61 0.22
CA LYS A 205 -9.30 13.93 -1.21
C LYS A 205 -10.72 13.69 -1.74
N LEU A 206 -11.31 12.54 -1.42
CA LEU A 206 -12.67 12.21 -1.84
C LEU A 206 -13.74 13.12 -1.20
N GLN A 207 -13.57 13.51 0.07
CA GLN A 207 -14.51 14.40 0.76
C GLN A 207 -14.38 15.87 0.32
N GLY A 208 -13.15 16.32 0.04
CA GLY A 208 -12.83 17.72 -0.26
C GLY A 208 -13.05 18.11 -1.72
N GLN A 209 -13.33 17.15 -2.60
CA GLN A 209 -13.48 17.36 -4.03
C GLN A 209 -14.94 17.15 -4.44
N SER A 210 -15.67 18.24 -4.68
CA SER A 210 -16.85 18.18 -5.53
C SER A 210 -16.37 18.13 -6.99
N GLU A 211 -16.78 17.09 -7.73
CA GLU A 211 -16.64 17.01 -9.20
C GLU A 211 -15.22 16.81 -9.74
N THR A 212 -14.51 15.79 -9.24
CA THR A 212 -13.26 15.32 -9.85
C THR A 212 -13.40 13.94 -10.45
N GLU A 213 -12.62 13.66 -11.50
CA GLU A 213 -12.45 12.34 -12.10
C GLU A 213 -12.17 11.26 -11.04
N LEU A 214 -11.41 11.60 -9.98
CA LEU A 214 -11.13 10.71 -8.87
C LEU A 214 -12.40 10.27 -8.11
N LEU A 215 -13.34 11.19 -7.87
CA LEU A 215 -14.60 10.88 -7.21
C LEU A 215 -15.52 10.05 -8.11
N GLU A 216 -15.58 10.38 -9.41
CA GLU A 216 -16.33 9.59 -10.40
C GLU A 216 -15.80 8.16 -10.49
N ASN A 217 -14.47 8.00 -10.56
CA ASN A 217 -13.79 6.72 -10.56
C ASN A 217 -14.07 5.93 -9.28
N PHE A 218 -14.01 6.60 -8.12
CA PHE A 218 -14.36 6.01 -6.84
C PHE A 218 -15.80 5.47 -6.84
N ILE A 219 -16.79 6.30 -7.22
CA ILE A 219 -18.21 5.93 -7.22
C ILE A 219 -18.43 4.73 -8.14
N LYS A 220 -17.91 4.82 -9.37
CA LYS A 220 -18.04 3.77 -10.38
C LYS A 220 -17.49 2.43 -9.90
N ARG A 221 -16.29 2.43 -9.30
CA ARG A 221 -15.69 1.22 -8.73
C ARG A 221 -16.45 0.69 -7.53
N PHE A 222 -16.86 1.59 -6.63
CA PHE A 222 -17.60 1.24 -5.43
C PHE A 222 -18.92 0.55 -5.80
N ASP A 223 -19.67 1.10 -6.74
CA ASP A 223 -20.96 0.55 -7.15
C ASP A 223 -20.77 -0.83 -7.78
N TYR A 224 -19.78 -1.00 -8.67
CA TYR A 224 -19.41 -2.30 -9.22
C TYR A 224 -19.09 -3.37 -8.15
N ASP A 225 -18.27 -3.02 -7.14
CA ASP A 225 -17.90 -3.94 -6.05
C ASP A 225 -19.09 -4.33 -5.16
N ASN A 226 -20.18 -3.56 -5.19
CA ASN A 226 -21.35 -3.77 -4.34
C ASN A 226 -22.60 -4.27 -5.11
N GLU A 227 -22.63 -4.17 -6.44
CA GLU A 227 -23.65 -4.74 -7.34
C GLU A 227 -23.47 -6.25 -7.54
N LYS A 228 -22.22 -6.72 -7.68
CA LYS A 228 -21.87 -8.14 -7.78
C LYS A 228 -21.99 -8.83 -6.42
N ARG A 229 -23.22 -8.94 -5.88
CA ARG A 229 -23.48 -9.80 -4.73
C ARG A 229 -23.49 -11.26 -5.20
N PHE A 230 -22.54 -12.04 -4.69
CA PHE A 230 -22.56 -13.49 -4.67
C PHE A 230 -23.73 -14.01 -3.83
#